data_AF-G0Y6Q5-F1
#
_entry.id   AF-G0Y6Q5-F1
#
_cell.length_a   1.000
_cell.length_b   1.000
_cell.length_c   1.000
_cell.angle_alpha   90.00
_cell.angle_beta   90.00
_cell.angle_gamma   90.00
#
_symmetry.space_group_name_H-M   'P 1'
#
loop_
_entity.id
_entity.type
_entity.pdbx_description
1 polymer ?
#
loop_
_entity_poly.entity_id
_entity_poly.type
_entity_poly.pdbx_seq_one_letter_code
_entity_poly.pdbx_strand_id
1 'polypeptide(L)'
;QLQLLDTFCHNQSLLQQLNHQFHLWKQQQQKLADFRQQCAENEAKKQLLHYQIEELNEFALKPGEFEELDSTQKRLANSELLSRGSQSVLQLLSENETANIENLLNKTVSYLDELVEADEQFKEAQQLIQQTQIYVQEAFSEVQHLAYRIEDDPALLANTEMRLKQALQLAQKHRINVSELPVYHQQLKREY
;
A
#
# COMPACT_ATOMS: atom_id res chain seq x y z
N GLN A 1 49.15 17.84 -58.60
CA GLN A 1 49.03 18.19 -60.03
C GLN A 1 47.74 18.96 -60.39
N LEU A 2 46.64 18.90 -59.62
CA LEU A 2 45.42 19.72 -59.86
C LEU A 2 45.61 21.23 -59.61
N GLN A 3 46.36 21.60 -58.57
CA GLN A 3 46.60 23.01 -58.21
C GLN A 3 47.32 23.83 -59.31
N LEU A 4 48.13 23.18 -60.15
CA LEU A 4 48.90 23.83 -61.20
C LEU A 4 48.03 24.17 -62.42
N LEU A 5 46.93 23.44 -62.61
CA LEU A 5 45.93 23.66 -63.67
C LEU A 5 44.91 24.74 -63.27
N ASP A 6 44.50 24.76 -61.99
CA ASP A 6 43.57 25.76 -61.45
C ASP A 6 44.15 27.18 -61.45
N THR A 7 45.48 27.29 -61.25
CA THR A 7 46.19 28.57 -61.27
C THR A 7 46.36 29.11 -62.70
N PHE A 8 46.44 28.23 -63.71
CA PHE A 8 46.56 28.61 -65.12
C PHE A 8 45.24 29.14 -65.72
N CYS A 9 44.09 28.73 -65.19
CA CYS A 9 42.76 29.09 -65.70
C CYS A 9 42.06 30.26 -64.99
N HIS A 10 42.73 31.00 -64.09
CA HIS A 10 42.13 32.09 -63.29
C HIS A 10 40.87 31.67 -62.48
N ASN A 11 40.76 30.40 -62.09
CA ASN A 11 39.56 29.82 -61.44
C ASN A 11 39.55 29.93 -59.90
N GLN A 12 40.44 30.73 -59.30
CA GLN A 12 40.53 30.87 -57.83
C GLN A 12 39.23 31.35 -57.18
N SER A 13 38.48 32.25 -57.83
CA SER A 13 37.19 32.74 -57.32
C SER A 13 36.13 31.65 -57.29
N LEU A 14 36.07 30.81 -58.33
CA LEU A 14 35.17 29.65 -58.41
C LEU A 14 35.51 28.59 -57.35
N LEU A 15 36.79 28.33 -57.10
CA LEU A 15 37.23 27.41 -56.04
C LEU A 15 36.89 27.96 -54.64
N GLN A 16 37.06 29.26 -54.40
CA GLN A 16 36.66 29.89 -53.15
C GLN A 16 35.14 29.83 -52.93
N GLN A 17 34.35 30.08 -53.98
CA GLN A 17 32.89 29.93 -53.94
C GLN A 17 32.48 28.48 -53.65
N LEU A 18 33.09 27.50 -54.33
CA LEU A 18 32.80 26.08 -54.11
C LEU A 18 33.17 25.65 -52.68
N ASN A 19 34.31 26.09 -52.16
CA ASN A 19 34.72 25.80 -50.79
C ASN A 19 33.76 26.43 -49.76
N HIS A 20 33.34 27.68 -49.98
CA HIS A 20 32.34 28.35 -49.15
C HIS A 20 30.98 27.62 -49.17
N GLN A 21 30.48 27.25 -50.36
CA GLN A 21 29.23 26.51 -50.50
C GLN A 21 29.31 25.11 -49.88
N PHE A 22 30.46 24.44 -49.99
CA PHE A 22 30.70 23.16 -49.34
C PHE A 22 30.68 23.26 -47.81
N HIS A 23 31.32 24.28 -47.23
CA HIS A 23 31.27 24.53 -45.79
C HIS A 23 29.86 24.87 -45.30
N LEU A 24 29.13 25.71 -46.03
CA LEU A 24 27.73 26.01 -45.74
C LEU A 24 26.88 24.73 -45.79
N TRP A 25 27.00 23.94 -46.84
CA TRP A 25 26.29 22.67 -46.96
C TRP A 25 26.59 21.73 -45.80
N LYS A 26 27.87 21.53 -45.45
CA LYS A 26 28.28 20.69 -44.33
C LYS A 26 27.71 21.18 -43.00
N GLN A 27 27.71 22.50 -42.77
CA GLN A 27 27.12 23.10 -41.57
C GLN A 27 25.60 22.87 -41.51
N GLN A 28 24.88 23.05 -42.63
CA GLN A 28 23.45 22.79 -42.69
C GLN A 28 23.11 21.30 -42.54
N GLN A 29 23.95 20.42 -43.09
CA GLN A 29 23.81 18.98 -42.91
C GLN A 29 23.95 18.58 -41.44
N GLN A 30 24.91 19.16 -40.72
CA GLN A 30 25.09 18.91 -39.28
C GLN A 30 23.91 19.44 -38.47
N LYS A 31 23.46 20.68 -38.73
CA LYS A 31 22.26 21.24 -38.11
C LYS A 31 21.03 20.37 -38.34
N LEU A 32 20.84 19.85 -39.55
CA LEU A 32 19.73 18.95 -39.87
C LEU A 32 19.81 17.62 -39.09
N ALA A 33 21.01 17.07 -38.94
CA ALA A 33 21.22 15.86 -38.14
C ALA A 33 20.89 16.10 -36.67
N ASP A 34 21.38 17.20 -36.10
CA ASP A 34 21.12 17.59 -34.70
C ASP A 34 19.60 17.82 -34.47
N PHE A 35 18.93 18.53 -35.38
CA PHE A 35 17.47 18.73 -35.31
C PHE A 35 16.70 17.41 -35.39
N ARG A 36 17.10 16.48 -36.27
CA ARG A 36 16.47 15.15 -36.37
C ARG A 36 16.63 14.36 -35.09
N GLN A 37 17.82 14.41 -34.47
CA GLN A 37 18.07 13.76 -33.19
C GLN A 37 17.17 14.36 -32.09
N GLN A 38 17.10 15.69 -31.98
CA GLN A 38 16.23 16.36 -31.01
C GLN A 38 14.75 16.03 -31.21
N CYS A 39 14.27 15.96 -32.47
CA CYS A 39 12.92 15.53 -32.77
C CYS A 39 12.66 14.10 -32.26
N ALA A 40 13.57 13.16 -32.53
CA ALA A 40 13.44 11.78 -32.07
C ALA A 40 13.46 11.67 -30.54
N GLU A 41 14.34 12.42 -29.85
CA GLU A 41 14.40 12.47 -28.39
C GLU A 41 13.11 13.05 -27.78
N ASN A 42 12.57 14.12 -28.36
CA ASN A 42 11.31 14.72 -27.91
C ASN A 42 10.11 13.80 -28.14
N GLU A 43 10.07 13.10 -29.27
CA GLU A 43 9.01 12.13 -29.56
C GLU A 43 9.05 10.95 -28.58
N ALA A 44 10.24 10.42 -28.29
CA ALA A 44 10.43 9.36 -27.30
C ALA A 44 10.00 9.81 -25.89
N LYS A 45 10.36 11.04 -25.47
CA LYS A 45 9.91 11.62 -24.19
C LYS A 45 8.39 11.75 -24.14
N LYS A 46 7.76 12.24 -25.21
CA LYS A 46 6.30 12.40 -25.28
C LYS A 46 5.58 11.06 -25.18
N GLN A 47 6.10 10.02 -25.85
CA GLN A 47 5.56 8.65 -25.77
C GLN A 47 5.66 8.09 -24.34
N LEU A 48 6.81 8.30 -23.68
CA LEU A 48 6.99 7.87 -22.29
C LEU A 48 6.01 8.57 -21.35
N LEU A 49 5.91 9.91 -21.43
CA LEU A 49 4.97 10.69 -20.63
C LEU A 49 3.53 10.24 -20.85
N HIS A 50 3.13 10.05 -22.10
CA HIS A 50 1.78 9.57 -22.43
C HIS A 50 1.49 8.22 -21.76
N TYR A 51 2.41 7.26 -21.88
CA TYR A 51 2.25 5.94 -21.26
C TYR A 51 2.16 6.02 -19.72
N GLN A 52 3.00 6.85 -19.09
CA GLN A 52 2.95 7.05 -17.64
C GLN A 52 1.64 7.70 -17.18
N ILE A 53 1.12 8.66 -17.95
CA ILE A 53 -0.16 9.32 -17.67
C ILE A 53 -1.33 8.36 -17.82
N GLU A 54 -1.37 7.56 -18.90
CA GLU A 54 -2.43 6.58 -19.12
C GLU A 54 -2.46 5.52 -18.00
N GLU A 55 -1.31 4.99 -17.61
CA GLU A 55 -1.23 4.02 -16.51
C GLU A 55 -1.77 4.60 -15.18
N LEU A 56 -1.42 5.85 -14.85
CA LEU A 56 -1.89 6.51 -13.63
C LEU A 56 -3.35 6.98 -13.74
N ASN A 57 -3.84 7.26 -14.96
CA ASN A 57 -5.25 7.52 -15.25
C ASN A 57 -6.11 6.28 -15.01
N GLU A 58 -5.66 5.11 -15.49
CA GLU A 58 -6.38 3.85 -15.31
C GLU A 58 -6.49 3.47 -13.82
N PHE A 59 -5.41 3.65 -13.05
CA PHE A 59 -5.42 3.35 -11.62
C PHE A 59 -6.23 4.37 -10.80
N ALA A 60 -6.21 5.64 -11.21
CA ALA A 60 -7.00 6.73 -10.65
C ALA A 60 -6.95 6.87 -9.11
N LEU A 61 -5.75 6.74 -8.52
CA LEU A 61 -5.58 6.91 -7.07
C LEU A 61 -5.92 8.33 -6.64
N LYS A 62 -6.84 8.48 -5.69
CA LYS A 62 -7.23 9.77 -5.13
C LYS A 62 -6.27 10.20 -4.01
N PRO A 63 -6.12 11.52 -3.78
CA PRO A 63 -5.42 12.02 -2.59
C PRO A 63 -6.09 11.49 -1.31
N GLY A 64 -5.30 10.94 -0.37
CA GLY A 64 -5.79 10.40 0.90
C GLY A 64 -6.32 8.97 0.84
N GLU A 65 -6.54 8.42 -0.36
CA GLU A 65 -7.13 7.08 -0.52
C GLU A 65 -6.22 5.97 -0.03
N PHE A 66 -4.90 6.11 -0.20
CA PHE A 66 -3.96 5.10 0.27
C PHE A 66 -4.01 4.95 1.80
N GLU A 67 -4.06 6.07 2.52
CA GLU A 67 -4.14 6.10 3.97
C GLU A 67 -5.45 5.47 4.48
N GLU A 68 -6.57 5.76 3.80
CA GLU A 68 -7.86 5.15 4.09
C GLU A 68 -7.85 3.62 3.87
N LEU A 69 -7.26 3.17 2.75
CA LEU A 69 -7.13 1.75 2.43
C LEU A 69 -6.21 1.03 3.43
N ASP A 70 -5.09 1.63 3.82
CA ASP A 70 -4.16 1.07 4.82
C ASP A 70 -4.83 0.94 6.20
N SER A 71 -5.58 1.97 6.62
CA SER A 71 -6.36 1.91 7.85
C SER A 71 -7.44 0.81 7.79
N THR A 72 -8.13 0.68 6.66
CA THR A 72 -9.15 -0.34 6.45
C THR A 72 -8.55 -1.75 6.46
N GLN A 73 -7.42 -1.94 5.79
CA GLN A 73 -6.69 -3.20 5.74
C GLN A 73 -6.24 -3.63 7.14
N LYS A 74 -5.69 -2.72 7.95
CA LYS A 74 -5.32 -3.02 9.34
C LYS A 74 -6.51 -3.44 10.20
N ARG A 75 -7.67 -2.80 10.01
CA ARG A 75 -8.89 -3.15 10.74
C ARG A 75 -9.37 -4.55 10.35
N LEU A 76 -9.47 -4.83 9.06
CA LEU A 76 -9.97 -6.10 8.53
C LEU A 76 -8.97 -7.25 8.68
N ALA A 77 -7.67 -7.03 8.54
CA ALA A 77 -6.67 -8.09 8.71
C ALA A 77 -6.65 -8.66 10.13
N ASN A 78 -7.05 -7.86 11.12
CA ASN A 78 -7.18 -8.29 12.50
C ASN A 78 -8.55 -8.90 12.83
N SER A 79 -9.56 -8.77 11.95
CA SER A 79 -10.93 -9.26 12.23
C SER A 79 -10.94 -10.76 12.49
N GLU A 80 -10.23 -11.56 11.67
CA GLU A 80 -10.19 -13.02 11.80
C GLU A 80 -9.52 -13.46 13.11
N LEU A 81 -8.43 -12.79 13.50
CA LEU A 81 -7.73 -13.06 14.75
C LEU A 81 -8.60 -12.69 15.95
N LEU A 82 -9.22 -11.51 15.92
CA LEU A 82 -10.09 -11.04 16.98
C LEU A 82 -11.34 -11.91 17.09
N SER A 83 -11.95 -12.31 15.97
CA SER A 83 -13.17 -13.14 15.94
C SER A 83 -12.90 -14.53 16.52
N ARG A 84 -11.87 -15.23 16.02
CA ARG A 84 -11.48 -16.55 16.56
C ARG A 84 -11.02 -16.46 18.01
N GLY A 85 -10.25 -15.42 18.34
CA GLY A 85 -9.76 -15.18 19.70
C GLY A 85 -10.92 -15.00 20.67
N SER A 86 -11.85 -14.10 20.35
CA SER A 86 -13.06 -13.86 21.14
C SER A 86 -13.90 -15.13 21.30
N GLN A 87 -14.16 -15.87 20.22
CA GLN A 87 -14.92 -17.12 20.30
C GLN A 87 -14.23 -18.14 21.23
N SER A 88 -12.91 -18.26 21.15
CA SER A 88 -12.14 -19.15 22.03
C SER A 88 -12.25 -18.74 23.50
N VAL A 89 -12.20 -17.44 23.79
CA VAL A 89 -12.36 -16.90 25.14
C VAL A 89 -13.78 -17.15 25.67
N LEU A 90 -14.82 -16.89 24.88
CA LEU A 90 -16.22 -17.15 25.28
C LEU A 90 -16.47 -18.62 25.60
N GLN A 91 -15.90 -19.53 24.79
CA GLN A 91 -15.93 -20.98 25.04
C GLN A 91 -15.28 -21.35 26.37
N LEU A 92 -14.10 -20.79 26.69
CA LEU A 92 -13.41 -21.08 27.95
C LEU A 92 -14.14 -20.50 29.17
N LEU A 93 -14.74 -19.32 29.04
CA LEU A 93 -15.41 -18.65 30.14
C LEU A 93 -16.74 -19.32 30.49
N SER A 94 -17.61 -19.58 29.50
CA SER A 94 -19.00 -20.01 29.76
C SER A 94 -19.62 -20.94 28.71
N GLU A 95 -19.28 -20.83 27.42
CA GLU A 95 -20.06 -21.52 26.37
C GLU A 95 -19.71 -23.01 26.19
N ASN A 96 -18.56 -23.49 26.70
CA ASN A 96 -18.20 -24.89 26.57
C ASN A 96 -19.01 -25.76 27.54
N GLU A 97 -19.83 -26.67 27.00
CA GLU A 97 -20.72 -27.55 27.79
C GLU A 97 -19.96 -28.61 28.61
N THR A 98 -18.74 -28.99 28.22
CA THR A 98 -17.97 -30.05 28.88
C THR A 98 -17.21 -29.54 30.10
N ALA A 99 -16.50 -28.42 29.93
CA ALA A 99 -15.75 -27.77 30.99
C ALA A 99 -15.50 -26.30 30.60
N ASN A 100 -15.96 -25.39 31.45
CA ASN A 100 -15.70 -23.96 31.34
C ASN A 100 -15.40 -23.41 32.75
N ILE A 101 -14.88 -22.18 32.80
CA ILE A 101 -14.46 -21.54 34.04
C ILE A 101 -15.65 -21.32 34.99
N GLU A 102 -16.82 -20.89 34.50
CA GLU A 102 -18.01 -20.73 35.34
C GLU A 102 -18.41 -22.05 36.05
N ASN A 103 -18.47 -23.16 35.32
CA ASN A 103 -18.80 -24.47 35.85
C ASN A 103 -17.78 -24.95 36.88
N LEU A 104 -16.49 -24.69 36.65
CA LEU A 104 -15.44 -25.03 37.61
C LEU A 104 -15.56 -24.18 38.88
N LEU A 105 -15.77 -22.87 38.75
CA LEU A 105 -15.97 -21.98 39.88
C LEU A 105 -17.22 -22.37 40.68
N ASN A 106 -18.33 -22.70 40.02
CA ASN A 106 -19.55 -23.19 40.67
C ASN A 106 -19.27 -24.43 41.52
N LYS A 107 -18.54 -25.41 40.99
CA LYS A 107 -18.12 -26.60 41.75
C LYS A 107 -17.19 -26.23 42.92
N THR A 108 -16.26 -25.31 42.71
CA THR A 108 -15.36 -24.82 43.77
C THR A 108 -16.14 -24.16 44.91
N VAL A 109 -17.17 -23.37 44.61
CA VAL A 109 -18.05 -22.79 45.63
C VAL A 109 -18.76 -23.89 46.42
N SER A 110 -19.36 -24.89 45.75
CA SER A 110 -20.03 -26.00 46.46
C SER A 110 -19.10 -26.75 47.41
N TYR A 111 -17.84 -26.99 47.04
CA TYR A 111 -16.86 -27.58 47.95
C TYR A 111 -16.48 -26.64 49.10
N LEU A 112 -16.36 -25.34 48.84
CA LEU A 112 -16.08 -24.35 49.88
C LEU A 112 -17.25 -24.20 50.86
N ASP A 113 -18.49 -24.36 50.41
CA ASP A 113 -19.66 -24.39 51.29
C ASP A 113 -19.54 -25.51 52.34
N GLU A 114 -19.22 -26.74 51.90
CA GLU A 114 -18.98 -27.88 52.80
C GLU A 114 -17.80 -27.66 53.76
N LEU A 115 -16.73 -27.03 53.28
CA LEU A 115 -15.55 -26.73 54.10
C LEU A 115 -15.84 -25.64 55.15
N VAL A 116 -16.61 -24.61 54.80
CA VAL A 116 -17.00 -23.54 55.73
C VAL A 116 -17.91 -24.08 56.83
N GLU A 117 -18.78 -25.05 56.53
CA GLU A 117 -19.56 -25.75 57.55
C GLU A 117 -18.67 -26.54 58.54
N ALA A 118 -17.55 -27.07 58.08
CA ALA A 118 -16.60 -27.82 58.91
C ALA A 118 -15.63 -26.91 59.70
N ASP A 119 -15.14 -25.83 59.08
CA ASP A 119 -14.22 -24.85 59.68
C ASP A 119 -14.43 -23.45 59.05
N GLU A 120 -14.83 -22.48 59.86
CA GLU A 120 -15.11 -21.11 59.40
C GLU A 120 -13.88 -20.40 58.79
N GLN A 121 -12.65 -20.90 59.02
CA GLN A 121 -11.44 -20.32 58.44
C GLN A 121 -11.44 -20.31 56.90
N PHE A 122 -12.24 -21.16 56.25
CA PHE A 122 -12.37 -21.19 54.78
C PHE A 122 -13.26 -20.08 54.21
N LYS A 123 -13.96 -19.31 55.06
CA LYS A 123 -14.98 -18.34 54.63
C LYS A 123 -14.44 -17.21 53.75
N GLU A 124 -13.24 -16.71 54.05
CA GLU A 124 -12.61 -15.67 53.22
C GLU A 124 -12.30 -16.20 51.81
N ALA A 125 -11.83 -17.44 51.68
CA ALA A 125 -11.56 -18.06 50.39
C ALA A 125 -12.86 -18.25 49.58
N GLN A 126 -13.96 -18.68 50.23
CA GLN A 126 -15.29 -18.77 49.62
C GLN A 126 -15.75 -17.43 49.04
N GLN A 127 -15.65 -16.35 49.84
CA GLN A 127 -16.04 -15.01 49.40
C GLN A 127 -15.21 -14.53 48.20
N LEU A 128 -13.90 -14.77 48.19
CA LEU A 128 -13.02 -14.43 47.07
C LEU A 128 -13.41 -15.17 45.78
N ILE A 129 -13.76 -16.46 45.88
CA ILE A 129 -14.21 -17.24 44.72
C ILE A 129 -15.57 -16.76 44.21
N GLN A 130 -16.53 -16.47 45.09
CA GLN A 130 -17.83 -15.91 44.71
C GLN A 130 -17.67 -14.56 44.01
N GLN A 131 -16.78 -13.69 44.50
CA GLN A 131 -16.47 -12.43 43.83
C GLN A 131 -15.80 -12.65 42.47
N THR A 132 -14.95 -13.67 42.34
CA THR A 132 -14.31 -14.04 41.08
C THR A 132 -15.34 -14.51 40.04
N GLN A 133 -16.41 -15.19 40.44
CA GLN A 133 -17.51 -15.56 39.53
C GLN A 133 -18.14 -14.33 38.87
N ILE A 134 -18.36 -13.26 39.66
CA ILE A 134 -18.90 -11.99 39.14
C ILE A 134 -17.94 -11.41 38.09
N TYR A 135 -16.64 -11.35 38.39
CA TYR A 135 -15.65 -10.83 37.44
C TYR A 135 -15.56 -11.67 36.15
N VAL A 136 -15.73 -12.99 36.23
CA VAL A 136 -15.77 -13.87 35.06
C VAL A 136 -16.99 -13.57 34.18
N GLN A 137 -18.15 -13.33 34.78
CA GLN A 137 -19.38 -12.96 34.06
C GLN A 137 -19.27 -11.60 33.39
N GLU A 138 -18.69 -10.61 34.07
CA GLU A 138 -18.43 -9.29 33.51
C GLU A 138 -17.45 -9.37 32.33
N ALA A 139 -16.36 -10.13 32.48
CA ALA A 139 -15.40 -10.35 31.41
C ALA A 139 -16.04 -11.07 30.20
N PHE A 140 -16.88 -12.07 30.45
CA PHE A 140 -17.64 -12.75 29.40
C PHE A 140 -18.53 -11.76 28.62
N SER A 141 -19.32 -10.96 29.33
CA SER A 141 -20.21 -9.97 28.71
C SER A 141 -19.45 -8.94 27.88
N GLU A 142 -18.32 -8.45 28.39
CA GLU A 142 -17.47 -7.49 27.67
C GLU A 142 -16.87 -8.10 26.40
N VAL A 143 -16.30 -9.31 26.49
CA VAL A 143 -15.75 -10.02 25.32
C VAL A 143 -16.83 -10.29 24.29
N GLN A 144 -18.02 -10.70 24.73
CA GLN A 144 -19.15 -10.97 23.85
C GLN A 144 -19.58 -9.70 23.11
N HIS A 145 -19.69 -8.58 23.82
CA HIS A 145 -20.04 -7.29 23.22
C HIS A 145 -18.97 -6.78 22.24
N LEU A 146 -17.68 -6.96 22.55
CA LEU A 146 -16.59 -6.65 21.62
C LEU A 146 -16.63 -7.55 20.38
N ALA A 147 -16.88 -8.85 20.56
CA ALA A 147 -17.00 -9.82 19.46
C ALA A 147 -18.09 -9.44 18.46
N TYR A 148 -19.25 -8.97 18.96
CA TYR A 148 -20.35 -8.51 18.10
C TYR A 148 -20.02 -7.30 17.23
N ARG A 149 -19.02 -6.50 17.62
CA ARG A 149 -18.59 -5.30 16.87
C ARG A 149 -17.49 -5.59 15.85
N ILE A 150 -16.99 -6.82 15.79
CA ILE A 150 -15.96 -7.19 14.81
C ILE A 150 -16.62 -7.23 13.43
N GLU A 151 -16.27 -6.27 12.60
CA GLU A 151 -16.57 -6.30 11.17
C GLU A 151 -15.68 -7.36 10.51
N ASP A 152 -16.29 -8.38 9.90
CA ASP A 152 -15.59 -9.37 9.09
C ASP A 152 -16.09 -9.32 7.65
N ASP A 153 -15.24 -8.82 6.75
CA ASP A 153 -15.51 -8.79 5.30
C ASP A 153 -14.26 -9.24 4.53
N PRO A 154 -14.10 -10.56 4.31
CA PRO A 154 -12.97 -11.13 3.58
C PRO A 154 -12.88 -10.63 2.14
N ALA A 155 -14.02 -10.33 1.50
CA ALA A 155 -14.04 -9.83 0.12
C ALA A 155 -13.51 -8.40 0.06
N LEU A 156 -13.93 -7.54 1.00
CA LEU A 156 -13.40 -6.19 1.13
C LEU A 156 -11.92 -6.19 1.47
N LEU A 157 -11.46 -7.07 2.36
CA LEU A 157 -10.03 -7.22 2.69
C LEU A 157 -9.23 -7.56 1.43
N ALA A 158 -9.63 -8.59 0.68
CA ALA A 158 -8.93 -9.00 -0.55
C ALA A 158 -8.89 -7.88 -1.61
N ASN A 159 -9.99 -7.15 -1.79
CA ASN A 159 -10.05 -6.01 -2.71
C ASN A 159 -9.13 -4.86 -2.25
N THR A 160 -9.11 -4.57 -0.95
CA THR A 160 -8.26 -3.54 -0.35
C THR A 160 -6.78 -3.89 -0.53
N GLU A 161 -6.39 -5.13 -0.24
CA GLU A 161 -5.02 -5.62 -0.41
C GLU A 161 -4.57 -5.60 -1.87
N MET A 162 -5.45 -5.98 -2.81
CA MET A 162 -5.15 -5.91 -4.23
C MET A 162 -4.89 -4.47 -4.67
N ARG A 163 -5.72 -3.52 -4.23
CA ARG A 163 -5.58 -2.10 -4.57
C ARG A 163 -4.33 -1.47 -3.94
N LEU A 164 -4.03 -1.78 -2.66
CA LEU A 164 -2.80 -1.36 -2.00
C LEU A 164 -1.55 -1.87 -2.72
N LYS A 165 -1.56 -3.15 -3.13
CA LYS A 165 -0.46 -3.75 -3.88
C LYS A 165 -0.22 -3.05 -5.22
N GLN A 166 -1.29 -2.74 -5.96
CA GLN A 166 -1.20 -1.98 -7.20
C GLN A 166 -0.63 -0.58 -6.98
N ALA A 167 -1.09 0.13 -5.92
CA ALA A 167 -0.56 1.45 -5.57
C ALA A 167 0.96 1.41 -5.31
N LEU A 168 1.42 0.43 -4.52
CA LEU A 168 2.84 0.24 -4.21
C LEU A 168 3.67 -0.10 -5.44
N GLN A 169 3.15 -0.95 -6.33
CA GLN A 169 3.83 -1.29 -7.59
C GLN A 169 4.01 -0.06 -8.49
N LEU A 170 2.99 0.79 -8.60
CA LEU A 170 3.07 2.03 -9.36
C LEU A 170 4.06 3.00 -8.72
N ALA A 171 4.02 3.17 -7.39
CA ALA A 171 4.96 4.02 -6.67
C ALA A 171 6.41 3.57 -6.89
N GLN A 172 6.66 2.25 -6.84
CA GLN A 172 7.98 1.68 -7.13
C GLN A 172 8.42 1.91 -8.57
N LYS A 173 7.51 1.75 -9.54
CA LYS A 173 7.79 1.98 -10.97
C LYS A 173 8.18 3.44 -11.25
N HIS A 174 7.51 4.38 -10.59
CA HIS A 174 7.78 5.82 -10.70
C HIS A 174 8.84 6.33 -9.72
N ARG A 175 9.37 5.48 -8.84
CA ARG A 175 10.41 5.77 -7.83
C ARG A 175 10.05 6.92 -6.88
N ILE A 176 8.81 6.93 -6.41
CA ILE A 176 8.26 7.92 -5.48
C ILE A 176 7.57 7.23 -4.32
N ASN A 177 7.24 7.99 -3.27
CA ASN A 177 6.36 7.47 -2.23
C ASN A 177 4.93 7.33 -2.77
N VAL A 178 4.20 6.32 -2.28
CA VAL A 178 2.83 6.07 -2.73
C VAL A 178 1.86 7.22 -2.40
N SER A 179 2.10 7.91 -1.30
CA SER A 179 1.36 9.12 -0.90
C SER A 179 1.59 10.30 -1.85
N GLU A 180 2.71 10.31 -2.58
CA GLU A 180 3.04 11.34 -3.57
C GLU A 180 2.47 11.02 -4.96
N LEU A 181 2.00 9.79 -5.19
CA LEU A 181 1.54 9.31 -6.49
C LEU A 181 0.44 10.19 -7.12
N PRO A 182 -0.58 10.68 -6.38
CA PRO A 182 -1.59 11.58 -6.94
C PRO A 182 -1.02 12.93 -7.36
N VAL A 183 -0.05 13.46 -6.60
CA VAL A 183 0.61 14.74 -6.89
C VAL A 183 1.52 14.59 -8.11
N TYR A 184 2.30 13.52 -8.16
CA TYR A 184 3.15 13.19 -9.30
C TYR A 184 2.36 13.00 -10.59
N HIS A 185 1.20 12.33 -10.52
CA HIS A 185 0.28 12.20 -11.65
C HIS A 185 -0.16 13.57 -12.20
N GLN A 186 -0.47 14.53 -11.33
CA GLN A 186 -0.78 15.90 -11.78
C GLN A 186 0.42 16.63 -12.38
N GLN A 187 1.64 16.38 -11.90
CA GLN A 187 2.85 16.96 -12.46
C GLN A 187 3.09 16.45 -13.88
N LEU A 188 3.00 15.14 -14.12
CA LEU A 188 3.13 14.55 -15.45
C LEU A 188 2.13 15.13 -16.45
N LYS A 189 0.87 15.30 -16.04
CA LYS A 189 -0.17 15.93 -16.87
C LYS A 189 0.09 17.39 -17.24
N ARG A 190 0.85 18.12 -16.42
CA ARG A 190 1.26 19.50 -16.71
C ARG A 190 2.49 19.57 -17.62
N GLU A 191 3.34 18.55 -17.57
CA GLU A 191 4.56 18.44 -18.37
C GLU A 191 4.28 17.96 -19.80
N TYR A 192 3.24 17.12 -19.98
CA TYR A 192 2.77 16.63 -21.29
C TYR A 192 2.05 17.71 -22.12
#